data_AF-A6UMQ8-F1
#
_entry.id   AF-A6UMQ8-F1
#
_cell.length_a   1.000
_cell.length_b   1.000
_cell.length_c   1.000
_cell.angle_alpha   90.00
_cell.angle_beta   90.00
_cell.angle_gamma   90.00
#
_symmetry.space_group_name_H-M   'P 1'
#
loop_
_entity.id
_entity.type
_entity.pdbx_description
1 polymer ?
#
loop_
_entity_poly.entity_id
_entity_poly.type
_entity_poly.pdbx_seq_one_letter_code
_entity_poly.pdbx_strand_id
1 'polypeptide(L)'
;MFKTNLMERSPMTDDMMNVRSLVEKSADADLLGEMIGFAAERLMELEVGGATGAGFGEKSPMRLAQRNGYRDRDWETRAGTVELRIPKLRKGSYFPSFLEPRRMAEKALTAVIQEAYIQGIATRSVDDLVKAMGMSGISKSQVSRLCEEIDVKVKAFLDRPIEGDWPYIWIDGAPCGAGGAHELA
;
A
#
# COMPACT_ATOMS: atom_id res chain seq x y z
N MET A 1 -7.47 32.09 47.38
CA MET A 1 -7.80 32.62 46.03
C MET A 1 -6.53 32.54 45.19
N PHE A 2 -6.27 31.45 44.46
CA PHE A 2 -5.34 31.41 43.32
C PHE A 2 -5.68 30.16 42.50
N LYS A 3 -6.62 30.31 41.56
CA LYS A 3 -6.85 29.33 40.50
C LYS A 3 -5.73 29.55 39.48
N THR A 4 -4.72 28.68 39.46
CA THR A 4 -3.76 28.65 38.36
C THR A 4 -4.48 28.21 37.10
N ASN A 5 -4.50 29.11 36.11
CA ASN A 5 -5.01 28.87 34.77
C ASN A 5 -4.33 27.64 34.18
N LEU A 6 -5.10 26.57 34.02
CA LEU A 6 -4.80 25.50 33.09
C LEU A 6 -4.98 26.11 31.69
N MET A 7 -3.89 26.63 31.11
CA MET A 7 -3.86 26.91 29.67
C MET A 7 -4.26 25.63 28.96
N GLU A 8 -5.45 25.66 28.37
CA GLU A 8 -6.00 24.61 27.52
C GLU A 8 -5.05 24.48 26.31
N ARG A 9 -4.14 23.50 26.38
CA ARG A 9 -3.20 23.22 25.29
C ARG A 9 -4.02 22.77 24.08
N SER A 10 -3.98 23.56 23.03
CA SER A 10 -4.60 23.20 21.75
C SER A 10 -3.86 22.01 21.13
N PRO A 11 -4.56 21.08 20.47
CA PRO A 11 -3.96 19.87 19.88
C PRO A 11 -2.82 20.19 18.90
N MET A 12 -2.92 21.31 18.17
CA MET A 12 -1.87 21.77 17.24
C MET A 12 -0.51 22.06 17.90
N THR A 13 -0.50 22.41 19.19
CA THR A 13 0.74 22.74 19.91
C THR A 13 1.48 21.48 20.37
N ASP A 14 0.74 20.44 20.76
CA ASP A 14 1.30 19.12 21.03
C ASP A 14 1.75 18.44 19.73
N ASP A 15 1.01 18.63 18.63
CA ASP A 15 1.38 18.15 17.29
C ASP A 15 2.72 18.75 16.83
N MET A 16 2.92 20.07 16.97
CA MET A 16 4.19 20.73 16.62
C MET A 16 5.36 20.34 17.53
N MET A 17 5.10 20.11 18.81
CA MET A 17 6.11 19.61 19.76
C MET A 17 6.56 18.19 19.40
N ASN A 18 5.62 17.34 18.99
CA ASN A 18 5.92 15.97 18.59
C ASN A 18 6.78 15.94 17.31
N VAL A 19 6.38 16.69 16.28
CA VAL A 19 7.11 16.78 14.99
C VAL A 19 8.54 17.29 15.20
N ARG A 20 8.74 18.31 16.04
CA ARG A 20 10.09 18.81 16.36
C ARG A 20 10.93 17.78 17.10
N SER A 21 10.34 17.06 18.04
CA SER A 21 11.06 16.02 18.79
C SER A 21 11.44 14.80 17.95
N LEU A 22 10.71 14.53 16.87
CA LEU A 22 11.04 13.48 15.89
C LEU A 22 12.23 13.88 15.00
N VAL A 23 12.24 15.13 14.51
CA VAL A 23 13.32 15.65 13.64
C VAL A 23 14.69 15.64 14.36
N GLU A 24 14.72 15.74 15.68
CA GLU A 24 15.96 15.74 16.46
C GLU A 24 16.56 14.34 16.73
N LYS A 25 15.87 13.24 16.39
CA LYS A 25 16.21 11.89 16.94
C LYS A 25 16.66 10.79 15.97
N SER A 26 16.61 10.92 14.65
CA SER A 26 16.82 9.75 13.78
C SER A 26 17.58 10.01 12.47
N ALA A 27 18.27 8.97 11.99
CA ALA A 27 18.89 8.92 10.68
C ALA A 27 17.84 9.03 9.57
N ASP A 28 18.18 9.67 8.45
CA ASP A 28 17.25 10.17 7.43
C ASP A 28 16.18 9.16 6.94
N ALA A 29 16.50 7.86 6.89
CA ALA A 29 15.56 6.83 6.44
C ALA A 29 14.47 6.50 7.48
N ASP A 30 14.83 6.38 8.75
CA ASP A 30 13.87 6.11 9.83
C ASP A 30 12.96 7.32 10.06
N LEU A 31 13.51 8.53 9.93
CA LEU A 31 12.75 9.77 10.03
C LEU A 31 11.63 9.84 8.97
N LEU A 32 11.90 9.45 7.73
CA LEU A 32 10.89 9.43 6.67
C LEU A 32 9.79 8.40 6.96
N GLY A 33 10.14 7.20 7.44
CA GLY A 33 9.17 6.19 7.85
C GLY A 33 8.24 6.68 8.95
N GLU A 34 8.80 7.31 9.99
CA GLU A 34 8.04 7.90 11.09
C GLU A 34 7.16 9.08 10.65
N MET A 35 7.66 9.97 9.79
CA MET A 35 6.88 11.08 9.23
C MET A 35 5.70 10.59 8.39
N ILE A 36 5.91 9.55 7.57
CA ILE A 36 4.86 8.91 6.78
C ILE A 36 3.83 8.27 7.72
N GLY A 37 4.27 7.57 8.76
CA GLY A 37 3.39 7.01 9.79
C GLY A 37 2.52 8.08 10.45
N PHE A 38 3.12 9.18 10.90
CA PHE A 38 2.42 10.30 11.51
C PHE A 38 1.38 10.93 10.56
N ALA A 39 1.76 11.18 9.30
CA ALA A 39 0.85 11.72 8.30
C ALA A 39 -0.31 10.75 8.01
N ALA A 40 -0.03 9.45 7.92
CA ALA A 40 -1.02 8.41 7.68
C ALA A 40 -2.02 8.30 8.84
N GLU A 41 -1.55 8.31 10.09
CA GLU A 41 -2.42 8.33 11.28
C GLU A 41 -3.35 9.55 11.25
N ARG A 42 -2.81 10.73 10.92
CA ARG A 42 -3.61 11.95 10.90
C ARG A 42 -4.66 11.96 9.78
N LEU A 43 -4.30 11.47 8.60
CA LEU A 43 -5.25 11.29 7.50
C LEU A 43 -6.36 10.32 7.89
N MET A 44 -6.02 9.19 8.53
CA MET A 44 -7.03 8.25 9.02
C MET A 44 -7.96 8.88 10.07
N GLU A 45 -7.44 9.70 10.98
CA GLU A 45 -8.28 10.41 11.95
C GLU A 45 -9.29 11.37 11.32
N LEU A 46 -8.87 12.09 10.28
CA LEU A 46 -9.70 13.01 9.51
C LEU A 46 -10.78 12.28 8.73
N GLU A 47 -10.41 11.22 7.99
CA GLU A 47 -11.36 10.39 7.24
C GLU A 47 -12.42 9.78 8.17
N VAL A 48 -11.98 9.21 9.30
CA VAL A 48 -12.90 8.63 10.29
C VAL A 48 -13.76 9.71 10.93
N GLY A 49 -13.20 10.89 11.22
CA GLY A 49 -13.95 12.04 11.74
C GLY A 49 -15.10 12.44 10.81
N GLY A 50 -14.82 12.52 9.51
CA GLY A 50 -15.83 12.75 8.46
C GLY A 50 -16.87 11.63 8.40
N ALA A 51 -16.44 10.37 8.43
CA ALA A 51 -17.35 9.22 8.39
C ALA A 51 -18.24 9.09 9.63
N THR A 52 -17.75 9.46 10.82
CA THR A 52 -18.52 9.41 12.06
C THR A 52 -19.33 10.67 12.34
N GLY A 53 -19.03 11.77 11.62
CA GLY A 53 -19.63 13.09 11.84
C GLY A 53 -19.24 13.74 13.17
N ALA A 54 -18.14 13.30 13.78
CA ALA A 54 -17.69 13.75 15.09
C ALA A 54 -16.20 13.40 15.31
N GLY A 55 -15.48 14.24 16.05
CA GLY A 55 -14.10 14.00 16.46
C GLY A 55 -13.98 12.84 17.47
N PHE A 56 -12.73 12.44 17.72
CA PHE A 56 -12.42 11.44 18.74
C PHE A 56 -12.84 11.95 20.13
N GLY A 57 -13.65 11.16 20.85
CA GLY A 57 -14.10 11.52 22.21
C GLY A 57 -15.13 12.66 22.30
N GLU A 58 -15.45 13.33 21.19
CA GLU A 58 -16.43 14.42 21.16
C GLU A 58 -17.84 13.91 21.50
N LYS A 59 -18.66 14.69 22.20
CA LYS A 59 -20.07 14.32 22.44
C LYS A 59 -20.94 15.08 21.44
N SER A 60 -21.27 14.43 20.32
CA SER A 60 -22.17 14.99 19.31
C SER A 60 -23.47 14.18 19.25
N PRO A 61 -24.65 14.84 19.32
CA PRO A 61 -25.94 14.18 19.15
C PRO A 61 -26.17 13.71 17.71
N MET A 62 -25.41 14.24 16.73
CA MET A 62 -25.50 13.87 15.30
C MET A 62 -24.51 12.75 14.92
N ARG A 63 -23.84 12.12 15.90
CA ARG A 63 -22.85 11.07 15.63
C ARG A 63 -23.48 9.84 14.99
N LEU A 64 -22.92 9.43 13.86
CA LEU A 64 -23.42 8.28 13.07
C LEU A 64 -22.85 6.93 13.55
N ALA A 65 -21.57 6.91 13.95
CA ALA A 65 -20.90 5.70 14.41
C ALA A 65 -19.85 5.99 15.50
N GLN A 66 -19.59 4.98 16.33
CA GLN A 66 -18.57 5.03 17.39
C GLN A 66 -17.33 4.23 16.97
N ARG A 67 -16.15 4.68 17.40
CA ARG A 67 -14.88 3.97 17.21
C ARG A 67 -14.74 2.85 18.25
N ASN A 68 -14.12 1.71 17.89
CA ASN A 68 -13.97 0.53 18.74
C ASN A 68 -12.56 -0.08 18.65
N GLY A 69 -11.58 0.70 19.10
CA GLY A 69 -10.17 0.30 19.06
C GLY A 69 -9.59 0.35 17.65
N TYR A 70 -8.47 -0.35 17.48
CA TYR A 70 -7.63 -0.32 16.28
C TYR A 70 -7.38 -1.74 15.77
N ARG A 71 -7.00 -1.85 14.48
CA ARG A 71 -6.32 -3.03 13.92
C ARG A 71 -4.91 -2.62 13.51
N ASP A 72 -3.94 -3.41 13.91
CA ASP A 72 -2.57 -3.24 13.47
C ASP A 72 -2.42 -3.82 12.06
N ARG A 73 -1.62 -3.15 11.24
CA ARG A 73 -1.32 -3.57 9.88
C ARG A 73 -0.02 -2.94 9.41
N ASP A 74 0.87 -3.76 8.86
CA ASP A 74 2.10 -3.25 8.27
C ASP A 74 1.84 -2.66 6.88
N TRP A 75 2.53 -1.58 6.57
CA TRP A 75 2.50 -0.92 5.26
C TRP A 75 3.92 -0.82 4.71
N GLU A 76 4.16 -1.50 3.59
CA GLU A 76 5.45 -1.51 2.92
C GLU A 76 5.57 -0.28 2.03
N THR A 77 6.48 0.63 2.41
CA THR A 77 6.78 1.86 1.68
C THR A 77 8.26 1.90 1.30
N ARG A 78 8.63 2.81 0.40
CA ARG A 78 10.03 3.02 0.02
C ARG A 78 10.92 3.52 1.17
N ALA A 79 10.32 4.09 2.22
CA ALA A 79 11.02 4.49 3.44
C ALA A 79 11.12 3.35 4.47
N GLY A 80 10.71 2.13 4.10
CA GLY A 80 10.65 0.97 4.99
C GLY A 80 9.22 0.56 5.34
N THR A 81 9.13 -0.41 6.26
CA THR A 81 7.85 -0.92 6.76
C THR A 81 7.33 -0.01 7.86
N VAL A 82 6.13 0.54 7.66
CA VAL A 82 5.44 1.42 8.62
C VAL A 82 4.30 0.63 9.26
N GLU A 83 4.30 0.52 10.58
CA GLU A 83 3.20 -0.07 11.35
C GLU A 83 2.02 0.91 11.43
N LEU A 84 0.86 0.54 10.87
CA LEU A 84 -0.34 1.36 10.88
C LEU A 84 -1.39 0.84 11.86
N ARG A 85 -1.96 1.74 12.64
CA ARG A 85 -3.10 1.47 13.55
C ARG A 85 -4.40 1.96 12.93
N ILE A 86 -5.05 1.11 12.15
CA ILE A 86 -6.28 1.50 11.45
C ILE A 86 -7.48 1.49 12.42
N PRO A 87 -8.22 2.60 12.57
CA PRO A 87 -9.38 2.67 13.46
C PRO A 87 -10.50 1.70 13.06
N LYS A 88 -11.14 1.07 14.05
CA LYS A 88 -12.34 0.23 13.85
C LYS A 88 -13.61 1.02 14.16
N LEU A 89 -14.65 0.84 13.36
CA LEU A 89 -15.99 1.40 13.62
C LEU A 89 -16.92 0.32 14.18
N ARG A 90 -17.83 0.69 15.09
CA ARG A 90 -18.89 -0.20 15.62
C ARG A 90 -19.98 -0.51 14.60
N LYS A 91 -20.24 0.43 13.69
CA LYS A 91 -21.22 0.31 12.61
C LYS A 91 -20.53 0.74 11.32
N GLY A 92 -20.62 -0.10 10.29
CA GLY A 92 -19.93 0.08 9.01
C GLY A 92 -18.49 -0.45 9.00
N SER A 93 -17.89 -0.47 7.81
CA SER A 93 -16.49 -0.82 7.60
C SER A 93 -15.70 0.42 7.18
N TYR A 94 -14.63 0.75 7.91
CA TYR A 94 -13.68 1.79 7.50
C TYR A 94 -12.41 1.16 6.94
N PHE A 95 -11.99 1.66 5.79
CA PHE A 95 -10.72 1.31 5.17
C PHE A 95 -10.07 2.58 4.62
N PRO A 96 -8.78 2.86 4.94
CA PRO A 96 -8.13 4.09 4.51
C PRO A 96 -8.05 4.17 2.99
N SER A 97 -8.29 5.36 2.43
CA SER A 97 -8.35 5.57 0.97
C SER A 97 -7.01 5.34 0.26
N PHE A 98 -5.90 5.60 0.96
CA PHE A 98 -4.54 5.45 0.44
C PHE A 98 -4.03 4.01 0.42
N LEU A 99 -4.71 3.09 1.12
CA LEU A 99 -4.38 1.66 1.09
C LEU A 99 -5.29 0.94 0.10
N GLU A 100 -4.80 -0.17 -0.44
CA GLU A 100 -5.64 -1.13 -1.17
C GLU A 100 -6.01 -2.32 -0.27
N PRO A 101 -7.26 -2.80 -0.33
CA PRO A 101 -7.66 -4.02 0.35
C PRO A 101 -6.73 -5.18 -0.04
N ARG A 102 -6.19 -5.87 0.97
CA ARG A 102 -5.31 -7.05 0.82
C ARG A 102 -3.92 -6.79 0.23
N ARG A 103 -3.52 -5.54 -0.07
CA ARG A 103 -2.15 -5.21 -0.52
C ARG A 103 -1.35 -4.51 0.57
N MET A 104 -0.12 -4.98 0.79
CA MET A 104 0.81 -4.43 1.77
C MET A 104 1.69 -3.33 1.17
N ALA A 105 1.97 -3.41 -0.13
CA ALA A 105 2.82 -2.47 -0.84
C ALA A 105 2.10 -1.17 -1.24
N GLU A 106 2.85 -0.07 -1.27
CA GLU A 106 2.49 1.17 -1.94
C GLU A 106 2.10 0.92 -3.42
N LYS A 107 1.12 1.69 -3.95
CA LYS A 107 0.67 1.57 -5.34
C LYS A 107 1.80 1.79 -6.35
N ALA A 108 2.70 2.73 -6.07
CA ALA A 108 3.85 3.00 -6.92
C ALA A 108 4.77 1.78 -7.04
N LEU A 109 5.01 1.07 -5.94
CA LEU A 109 5.79 -0.17 -5.96
C LEU A 109 5.11 -1.26 -6.79
N THR A 110 3.80 -1.40 -6.62
CA THR A 110 3.00 -2.37 -7.40
C THR A 110 3.14 -2.12 -8.90
N ALA A 111 3.07 -0.86 -9.33
CA ALA A 111 3.21 -0.49 -10.74
C ALA A 111 4.62 -0.80 -11.29
N VAL A 112 5.69 -0.55 -10.51
CA VAL A 112 7.07 -0.88 -10.93
C VAL A 112 7.26 -2.39 -11.08
N ILE A 113 6.71 -3.18 -10.16
CA ILE A 113 6.78 -4.65 -10.23
C ILE A 113 6.01 -5.17 -11.44
N GLN A 114 4.82 -4.62 -11.70
CA GLN A 114 4.01 -4.94 -12.87
C GLN A 114 4.73 -4.61 -14.18
N GLU A 115 5.37 -3.45 -14.28
CA GLU A 115 6.17 -3.08 -15.46
C GLU A 115 7.35 -4.02 -15.66
N ALA A 116 8.10 -4.33 -14.59
CA ALA A 116 9.20 -5.29 -14.65
C ALA A 116 8.75 -6.68 -15.15
N TYR A 117 7.55 -7.11 -14.75
CA TYR A 117 6.95 -8.35 -15.23
C TYR A 117 6.61 -8.31 -16.72
N ILE A 118 6.03 -7.20 -17.21
CA ILE A 118 5.72 -7.00 -18.64
C ILE A 118 7.01 -7.02 -19.48
N GLN A 119 8.09 -6.45 -18.97
CA GLN A 119 9.41 -6.45 -19.62
C GLN A 119 10.11 -7.84 -19.58
N GLY A 120 9.48 -8.86 -18.97
CA GLY A 120 10.02 -10.21 -18.91
C GLY A 120 11.18 -10.37 -17.93
N ILE A 121 11.33 -9.45 -16.97
CA ILE A 121 12.37 -9.54 -15.95
C ILE A 121 12.09 -10.75 -15.05
N ALA A 122 13.10 -11.60 -14.85
CA ALA A 122 12.96 -12.79 -14.01
C ALA A 122 12.53 -12.42 -12.58
N THR A 123 11.62 -13.19 -11.98
CA THR A 123 11.09 -12.88 -10.63
C THR A 123 12.17 -12.78 -9.55
N ARG A 124 13.31 -13.46 -9.73
CA ARG A 124 14.49 -13.33 -8.87
C ARG A 124 15.15 -11.96 -8.98
N SER A 125 15.23 -11.41 -10.18
CA SER A 125 15.78 -10.07 -10.44
C SER A 125 14.82 -8.97 -10.00
N VAL A 126 13.50 -9.24 -10.01
CA VAL A 126 12.50 -8.36 -9.39
C VAL A 126 12.69 -8.33 -7.87
N ASP A 127 12.95 -9.48 -7.22
CA ASP A 127 13.26 -9.53 -5.79
C ASP A 127 14.52 -8.74 -5.44
N ASP A 128 15.59 -8.88 -6.24
CA ASP A 128 16.82 -8.08 -6.07
C ASP A 128 16.55 -6.57 -6.22
N LEU A 129 15.69 -6.17 -7.17
CA LEU A 129 15.28 -4.77 -7.37
C LEU A 129 14.47 -4.24 -6.18
N VAL A 130 13.56 -5.03 -5.63
CA VAL A 130 12.78 -4.65 -4.43
C VAL A 130 13.68 -4.51 -3.20
N LYS A 131 14.66 -5.40 -3.03
CA LYS A 131 15.68 -5.29 -1.97
C LYS A 131 16.55 -4.05 -2.14
N ALA A 132 16.96 -3.73 -3.36
CA ALA A 132 17.73 -2.53 -3.66
C ALA A 132 16.96 -1.23 -3.35
N MET A 133 15.63 -1.27 -3.36
CA MET A 133 14.77 -0.15 -2.96
C MET A 133 14.51 -0.07 -1.44
N GLY A 134 15.24 -0.83 -0.62
CA GLY A 134 15.18 -0.75 0.85
C GLY A 134 14.08 -1.59 1.51
N MET A 135 13.49 -2.55 0.77
CA MET A 135 12.47 -3.45 1.29
C MET A 135 13.03 -4.83 1.63
N SER A 136 12.29 -5.61 2.44
CA SER A 136 12.67 -6.97 2.86
C SER A 136 12.70 -7.99 1.71
N GLY A 137 12.15 -7.64 0.54
CA GLY A 137 12.09 -8.46 -0.67
C GLY A 137 10.67 -8.81 -1.07
N ILE A 138 10.52 -9.51 -2.19
CA ILE A 138 9.23 -10.00 -2.68
C ILE A 138 9.30 -11.46 -3.13
N SER A 139 8.35 -12.26 -2.66
CA SER A 139 8.26 -13.66 -3.06
C SER A 139 7.64 -13.83 -4.45
N LYS A 140 7.96 -14.95 -5.12
CA LYS A 140 7.37 -15.32 -6.43
C LYS A 140 5.84 -15.31 -6.41
N SER A 141 5.24 -15.78 -5.31
CA SER A 141 3.77 -15.82 -5.16
C SER A 141 3.18 -14.43 -4.94
N GLN A 142 3.89 -13.51 -4.28
CA GLN A 142 3.47 -12.11 -4.20
C GLN A 142 3.54 -11.42 -5.56
N VAL A 143 4.62 -11.61 -6.33
CA VAL A 143 4.73 -11.05 -7.71
C VAL A 143 3.57 -11.53 -8.59
N SER A 144 3.25 -12.83 -8.54
CA SER A 144 2.13 -13.40 -9.29
C SER A 144 0.81 -12.72 -8.92
N ARG A 145 0.52 -12.54 -7.62
CA ARG A 145 -0.72 -11.87 -7.16
C ARG A 145 -0.82 -10.41 -7.61
N LEU A 146 0.30 -9.70 -7.67
CA LEU A 146 0.33 -8.32 -8.17
C LEU A 146 0.05 -8.25 -9.68
N CYS A 147 0.39 -9.31 -10.42
CA CYS A 147 0.22 -9.37 -11.87
C CYS A 147 -1.09 -10.07 -12.31
N GLU A 148 -1.89 -10.63 -11.39
CA GLU A 148 -3.16 -11.31 -11.72
C GLU A 148 -4.10 -10.44 -12.57
N GLU A 149 -4.18 -9.13 -12.28
CA GLU A 149 -5.00 -8.20 -13.07
C GLU A 149 -4.51 -8.06 -14.51
N ILE A 150 -3.20 -8.18 -14.73
CA ILE A 150 -2.58 -8.11 -16.06
C ILE A 150 -2.84 -9.42 -16.79
N ASP A 151 -2.70 -10.56 -16.11
CA ASP A 151 -2.97 -11.89 -16.69
C ASP A 151 -4.40 -11.99 -17.23
N VAL A 152 -5.39 -11.40 -16.52
CA VAL A 152 -6.78 -11.32 -17.01
C VAL A 152 -6.87 -10.53 -18.32
N LYS A 153 -6.18 -9.38 -18.43
CA LYS A 153 -6.18 -8.56 -19.64
C LYS A 153 -5.46 -9.25 -20.80
N VAL A 154 -4.33 -9.89 -20.53
CA VAL A 154 -3.56 -10.66 -21.53
C VAL A 154 -4.41 -11.82 -22.03
N LYS A 155 -5.07 -12.56 -21.14
CA LYS A 155 -5.96 -13.65 -21.53
C LYS A 155 -7.14 -13.16 -22.36
N ALA A 156 -7.78 -12.06 -21.96
CA ALA A 156 -8.85 -11.45 -22.76
C ALA A 156 -8.38 -11.01 -24.15
N PHE A 157 -7.13 -10.57 -24.29
CA PHE A 157 -6.53 -10.24 -25.59
C PHE A 157 -6.28 -11.50 -26.44
N LEU A 158 -5.75 -12.57 -25.84
CA LEU A 158 -5.50 -13.84 -26.52
C LEU A 158 -6.79 -14.54 -26.96
N ASP A 159 -7.83 -14.48 -26.14
CA ASP A 159 -9.13 -15.11 -26.39
C ASP A 159 -10.02 -14.28 -27.33
N ARG A 160 -9.59 -13.08 -27.77
CA ARG A 160 -10.43 -12.23 -28.62
C ARG A 160 -10.63 -12.88 -30.00
N PRO A 161 -11.86 -12.86 -30.56
CA PRO A 161 -12.09 -13.32 -31.92
C PRO A 161 -11.31 -12.44 -32.89
N ILE A 162 -10.62 -13.07 -33.84
CA ILE A 162 -9.95 -12.38 -34.94
C ILE A 162 -11.01 -12.14 -36.01
N GLU A 163 -11.62 -10.96 -35.99
CA GLU A 163 -12.63 -10.55 -36.97
C GLU A 163 -11.95 -9.86 -38.17
N GLY A 164 -12.47 -10.10 -39.38
CA GLY A 164 -12.01 -9.50 -40.63
C GLY A 164 -11.45 -10.49 -41.65
N ASP A 165 -11.36 -10.05 -42.90
CA ASP A 165 -10.71 -10.80 -43.98
C ASP A 165 -9.21 -10.50 -43.98
N TRP A 166 -8.40 -11.52 -43.67
CA TRP A 166 -6.94 -11.44 -43.61
C TRP A 166 -6.33 -12.16 -44.81
N PRO A 167 -5.99 -11.45 -45.91
CA PRO A 167 -5.48 -12.09 -47.13
C PRO A 167 -4.08 -12.71 -46.96
N TYR A 168 -3.32 -12.30 -45.94
CA TYR A 168 -1.99 -12.82 -45.63
C TYR A 168 -1.78 -12.94 -44.12
N ILE A 169 -1.13 -14.02 -43.69
CA ILE A 169 -0.73 -14.28 -42.30
C ILE A 169 0.76 -14.59 -42.29
N TRP A 170 1.51 -13.94 -41.41
CA TRP A 170 2.91 -14.25 -41.16
C TRP A 170 3.03 -15.03 -39.85
N ILE A 171 3.72 -16.17 -39.89
CA ILE A 171 4.00 -16.99 -38.72
C ILE A 171 5.50 -16.88 -38.47
N ASP A 172 5.85 -16.43 -37.26
CA ASP A 172 7.23 -16.40 -36.79
C ASP A 172 7.39 -17.35 -35.60
N GLY A 173 8.56 -17.97 -35.48
CA GLY A 173 8.88 -18.95 -34.46
C GLY A 173 10.26 -18.68 -33.89
N ALA A 174 10.29 -18.26 -32.62
CA ALA A 174 11.54 -18.17 -31.88
C ALA A 174 11.76 -19.47 -31.07
N PRO A 175 12.93 -20.13 -31.18
CA PRO A 175 13.22 -21.31 -30.36
C PRO A 175 13.29 -20.90 -28.89
N CYS A 176 12.37 -21.41 -28.07
CA CYS A 176 12.41 -21.23 -26.63
C CYS A 176 12.99 -22.47 -25.96
N GLY A 177 14.02 -22.28 -25.12
CA GLY A 177 14.55 -23.34 -24.28
C GLY A 177 13.58 -23.62 -23.13
N ALA A 178 12.53 -24.39 -23.38
CA ALA A 178 11.73 -24.96 -22.30
C ALA A 178 12.61 -26.01 -21.62
N GLY A 179 12.99 -25.77 -20.36
CA GLY A 179 13.75 -26.71 -19.52
C GLY A 179 12.96 -27.96 -19.15
N GLY A 180 12.41 -28.67 -20.14
CA GLY A 180 11.86 -30.00 -20.00
C GLY A 180 13.02 -30.99 -20.06
N ALA A 181 13.35 -31.58 -18.92
CA ALA A 181 14.13 -32.80 -18.87
C ALA A 181 13.33 -33.90 -19.59
N HIS A 182 13.54 -34.05 -20.90
CA HIS A 182 13.15 -35.25 -21.62
C HIS A 182 14.22 -36.31 -21.32
N GLU A 183 13.94 -37.11 -20.30
CA GLU A 183 14.52 -38.44 -20.15
C GLU A 183 14.03 -39.28 -21.34
N LEU A 184 14.92 -39.46 -22.31
CA LEU A 184 14.74 -40.39 -23.43
C LEU A 184 15.05 -41.80 -22.91
N ALA A 185 14.03 -42.64 -22.86
CA ALA A 185 14.15 -44.10 -22.84
C ALA A 185 13.97 -44.63 -24.26
#